data_AF-A0AAV4GBG0-F1
#
_entry.id   AF-A0AAV4GBG0-F1
#
_cell.length_a   1.000
_cell.length_b   1.000
_cell.length_c   1.000
_cell.angle_alpha   90.00
_cell.angle_beta   90.00
_cell.angle_gamma   90.00
#
_symmetry.space_group_name_H-M   'P 1'
#
loop_
_entity.id
_entity.type
_entity.pdbx_description
1 polymer ?
#
loop_
_entity_poly.entity_id
_entity_poly.type
_entity_poly.pdbx_seq_one_letter_code
_entity_poly.pdbx_strand_id
1 'polypeptide(L)'
;MRRWRWIGHTLRKPHNNITRQAPQWNLQGNRGRGWPRETWKRYVERKMTMIGKGWGQLGKLAQDRRRSVFHIAYHLFQTYDLIRTFRLDTVCLLHFLSLVEANYHESNPYHNAVHAADVTQSMHCFLQEREICNATSDMEKMIALVAALTHDLDHPGVNNAFLIVTANHLATLYENISVLENHHFRCAVALLQESGLLNKLADHEKTEFYRQLKELILATDITRQPEFLQKFCVSRDKI
;
A
#
# COMPACT_ATOMS: atom_id res chain seq x y z
N MET A 1 16.66 13.30 10.20
CA MET A 1 16.99 13.41 8.75
C MET A 1 16.58 12.21 7.87
N ARG A 2 16.05 11.09 8.40
CA ARG A 2 15.69 9.89 7.60
C ARG A 2 14.29 9.92 6.94
N ARG A 3 13.36 10.77 7.39
CA ARG A 3 11.95 10.90 6.90
C ARG A 3 11.74 11.73 5.62
N TRP A 4 12.76 12.42 5.12
CA TRP A 4 12.66 13.42 4.03
C TRP A 4 12.84 12.89 2.61
N ARG A 5 13.09 11.59 2.46
CA ARG A 5 13.64 11.02 1.23
C ARG A 5 12.58 10.50 0.24
N TRP A 6 11.32 10.38 0.66
CA TRP A 6 10.19 9.98 -0.20
C TRP A 6 9.69 11.13 -1.09
N ILE A 7 9.60 12.34 -0.53
CA ILE A 7 9.06 13.55 -1.18
C ILE A 7 9.73 13.85 -2.52
N GLY A 8 11.06 13.72 -2.62
CA GLY A 8 11.75 14.09 -3.85
C GLY A 8 11.69 13.05 -4.97
N HIS A 9 11.30 11.80 -4.70
CA HIS A 9 11.07 10.81 -5.77
C HIS A 9 9.82 11.19 -6.59
N THR A 10 8.72 11.44 -5.89
CA THR A 10 7.43 11.83 -6.47
C THR A 10 7.53 13.13 -7.30
N LEU A 11 8.33 14.09 -6.85
CA LEU A 11 8.52 15.38 -7.52
C LEU A 11 9.40 15.32 -8.79
N ARG A 12 10.14 14.23 -9.02
CA ARG A 12 11.00 14.05 -10.21
C ARG A 12 10.31 13.38 -11.38
N LYS A 13 9.15 12.75 -11.18
CA LYS A 13 8.34 12.20 -12.29
C LYS A 13 7.97 13.32 -13.27
N PRO A 14 7.71 13.05 -14.56
CA PRO A 14 7.40 14.11 -15.52
C PRO A 14 6.15 14.91 -15.09
N HIS A 15 6.03 16.15 -15.54
CA HIS A 15 5.01 17.10 -15.05
C HIS A 15 3.56 16.62 -15.29
N ASN A 16 3.38 15.73 -16.26
CA ASN A 16 2.12 15.05 -16.58
C ASN A 16 1.84 13.81 -15.70
N ASN A 17 2.77 13.41 -14.82
CA ASN A 17 2.61 12.22 -13.99
C ASN A 17 1.69 12.54 -12.79
N ILE A 18 0.60 11.79 -12.67
CA ILE A 18 -0.45 12.00 -11.65
C ILE A 18 0.10 11.95 -10.22
N THR A 19 1.10 11.11 -9.96
CA THR A 19 1.72 11.01 -8.65
C THR A 19 2.55 12.26 -8.33
N ARG A 20 3.09 12.99 -9.31
CA ARG A 20 3.73 14.32 -9.12
C ARG A 20 2.70 15.42 -8.92
N GLN A 21 1.53 15.30 -9.53
CA GLN A 21 0.43 16.25 -9.43
C GLN A 21 -0.34 16.13 -8.11
N ALA A 22 -0.49 14.92 -7.57
CA ALA A 22 -1.15 14.64 -6.29
C ALA A 22 -0.58 15.45 -5.09
N PRO A 23 0.76 15.65 -4.95
CA PRO A 23 1.37 16.60 -4.01
C PRO A 23 0.96 18.06 -4.18
N GLN A 24 0.63 18.45 -5.41
CA GLN A 24 0.35 19.84 -5.80
C GLN A 24 -1.15 20.13 -5.85
N TRP A 25 -2.00 19.11 -5.89
CA TRP A 25 -3.45 19.23 -5.84
C TRP A 25 -3.89 20.05 -4.63
N ASN A 26 -4.36 21.26 -4.93
CA ASN A 26 -5.25 21.98 -4.05
C ASN A 26 -6.65 21.48 -4.41
N LEU A 27 -7.28 20.74 -3.50
CA LEU A 27 -8.71 20.46 -3.60
C LEU A 27 -9.45 21.81 -3.55
N GLN A 28 -9.88 22.29 -4.71
CA GLN A 28 -10.69 23.48 -4.85
C GLN A 28 -12.12 23.09 -4.46
N GLY A 29 -12.61 23.60 -3.32
CA GLY A 29 -13.94 23.28 -2.79
C GLY A 29 -14.06 23.59 -1.29
N ASN A 30 -15.30 23.82 -0.84
CA ASN A 30 -15.59 24.03 0.59
C ASN A 30 -15.37 22.73 1.38
N ARG A 31 -14.63 22.84 2.49
CA ARG A 31 -14.22 21.68 3.31
C ARG A 31 -15.40 21.18 4.16
N GLY A 32 -15.72 19.89 4.06
CA GLY A 32 -16.69 19.22 4.92
C GLY A 32 -16.14 18.86 6.30
N ARG A 33 -17.03 18.56 7.26
CA ARG A 33 -16.66 17.96 8.57
C ARG A 33 -16.13 16.53 8.34
N GLY A 34 -15.08 16.14 9.06
CA GLY A 34 -14.48 14.79 9.00
C GLY A 34 -13.18 14.67 8.21
N TRP A 35 -12.71 15.73 7.57
CA TRP A 35 -11.42 15.71 6.87
C TRP A 35 -10.24 15.85 7.84
N PRO A 36 -9.14 15.09 7.65
CA PRO A 36 -7.93 15.24 8.45
C PRO A 36 -7.45 16.70 8.44
N ARG A 37 -7.28 17.28 9.63
CA ARG A 37 -6.86 18.69 9.79
C ARG A 37 -5.46 18.95 9.23
N GLU A 38 -4.63 17.91 9.20
CA GLU A 38 -3.27 17.92 8.69
C GLU A 38 -3.18 17.03 7.45
N THR A 39 -2.99 17.67 6.29
CA THR A 39 -2.71 16.97 5.03
C THR A 39 -1.22 16.79 4.85
N TRP A 40 -0.81 15.76 4.10
CA TRP A 40 0.59 15.49 3.80
C TRP A 40 1.33 16.71 3.25
N LYS A 41 0.70 17.47 2.34
CA LYS A 41 1.23 18.74 1.81
C LYS A 41 1.54 19.74 2.92
N ARG A 42 0.63 19.98 3.87
CA ARG A 42 0.83 20.93 4.98
C ARG A 42 1.89 20.47 5.97
N TYR A 43 1.97 19.18 6.23
CA TYR A 43 3.04 18.61 7.06
C TYR A 43 4.41 18.83 6.41
N VAL A 44 4.52 18.55 5.11
CA VAL A 44 5.73 18.74 4.31
C VAL A 44 6.10 20.22 4.22
N GLU A 45 5.16 21.11 3.90
CA GLU A 45 5.37 22.56 3.80
C GLU A 45 5.82 23.17 5.14
N ARG A 46 5.18 22.82 6.26
CA ARG A 46 5.62 23.31 7.59
C ARG A 46 7.05 22.94 7.88
N LYS A 47 7.39 21.67 7.64
CA LYS A 47 8.74 21.23 7.90
C LYS A 47 9.74 21.80 6.90
N MET A 48 9.34 22.08 5.65
CA MET A 48 10.18 22.74 4.64
C MET A 48 10.62 24.12 5.09
N THR A 49 9.68 24.88 5.67
CA THR A 49 9.97 26.18 6.30
C THR A 49 10.95 26.03 7.46
N MET A 50 10.81 24.97 8.29
CA MET A 50 11.73 24.71 9.40
C MET A 50 13.17 24.35 8.99
N ILE A 51 13.37 23.76 7.80
CA ILE A 51 14.71 23.38 7.31
C ILE A 51 15.28 24.37 6.28
N GLY A 52 14.56 25.45 5.98
CA GLY A 52 15.00 26.49 5.03
C GLY A 52 15.20 26.00 3.60
N LYS A 53 14.47 24.96 3.16
CA LYS A 53 14.63 24.37 1.81
C LYS A 53 13.37 24.49 0.97
N GLY A 54 13.55 24.91 -0.29
CA GLY A 54 12.47 24.95 -1.29
C GLY A 54 12.26 23.60 -2.00
N TRP A 55 11.11 23.46 -2.68
CA TRP A 55 10.72 22.24 -3.40
C TRP A 55 11.79 21.73 -4.39
N GLY A 56 12.46 22.65 -5.11
CA GLY A 56 13.53 22.31 -6.07
C GLY A 56 14.80 21.75 -5.43
N GLN A 57 15.14 22.16 -4.20
CA GLN A 57 16.30 21.63 -3.46
C GLN A 57 16.00 20.28 -2.81
N LEU A 58 14.74 20.04 -2.40
CA LEU A 58 14.28 18.73 -1.91
C LEU A 58 14.29 17.66 -3.02
N GLY A 59 13.89 18.02 -4.24
CA GLY A 59 13.97 17.13 -5.40
C GLY A 59 15.40 16.68 -5.73
N LYS A 60 16.42 17.50 -5.45
CA LYS A 60 17.84 17.15 -5.61
C LYS A 60 18.41 16.34 -4.44
N LEU A 61 17.90 16.54 -3.22
CA LEU A 61 18.38 15.88 -2.00
C LEU A 61 17.88 14.44 -1.84
N ALA A 62 16.72 14.12 -2.41
CA ALA A 62 16.11 12.79 -2.31
C ALA A 62 16.75 11.81 -3.30
N GLN A 63 17.98 11.34 -3.10
CA GLN A 63 18.55 10.30 -3.96
C GLN A 63 17.61 9.09 -4.11
N ASP A 64 17.64 8.47 -5.31
CA ASP A 64 16.85 7.30 -5.67
C ASP A 64 16.78 6.27 -4.56
N ARG A 65 15.57 6.09 -4.01
CA ARG A 65 15.28 4.92 -3.21
C ARG A 65 14.63 3.91 -4.12
N ARG A 66 15.44 3.05 -4.73
CA ARG A 66 15.01 1.79 -5.36
C ARG A 66 14.42 0.79 -4.33
N ARG A 67 13.95 1.26 -3.17
CA ARG A 67 13.62 0.49 -1.96
C ARG A 67 12.53 1.18 -1.09
N SER A 68 11.53 1.80 -1.71
CA SER A 68 10.48 2.55 -1.00
C SER A 68 9.60 1.65 -0.12
N VAL A 69 9.13 0.52 -0.66
CA VAL A 69 8.33 -0.50 0.04
C VAL A 69 9.11 -1.00 1.24
N PHE A 70 10.37 -1.40 1.03
CA PHE A 70 11.23 -1.93 2.08
C PHE A 70 11.34 -0.97 3.28
N HIS A 71 11.60 0.30 3.03
CA HIS A 71 11.81 1.27 4.10
C HIS A 71 10.53 1.63 4.86
N ILE A 72 9.40 1.82 4.17
CA ILE A 72 8.14 2.15 4.85
C ILE A 72 7.62 0.93 5.63
N ALA A 73 7.65 -0.25 5.01
CA ALA A 73 7.15 -1.47 5.61
C ALA A 73 7.95 -1.83 6.87
N TYR A 74 9.29 -1.87 6.78
CA TYR A 74 10.11 -2.19 7.95
C TYR A 74 9.87 -1.20 9.10
N HIS A 75 9.75 0.10 8.80
CA HIS A 75 9.43 1.10 9.82
C HIS A 75 8.07 0.87 10.48
N LEU A 76 7.04 0.50 9.70
CA LEU A 76 5.70 0.27 10.21
C LEU A 76 5.62 -1.03 11.03
N PHE A 77 6.28 -2.10 10.58
CA PHE A 77 6.39 -3.34 11.36
C PHE A 77 7.05 -3.11 12.73
N GLN A 78 8.01 -2.19 12.82
CA GLN A 78 8.58 -1.76 14.10
C GLN A 78 7.63 -0.86 14.90
N THR A 79 6.94 0.06 14.23
CA THR A 79 6.05 1.05 14.88
C THR A 79 4.85 0.38 15.55
N TYR A 80 4.31 -0.66 14.94
CA TYR A 80 3.24 -1.49 15.49
C TYR A 80 3.74 -2.67 16.31
N ASP A 81 5.06 -2.76 16.56
CA ASP A 81 5.71 -3.83 17.33
C ASP A 81 5.44 -5.27 16.84
N LEU A 82 5.03 -5.42 15.57
CA LEU A 82 4.57 -6.69 14.99
C LEU A 82 5.68 -7.76 14.98
N ILE A 83 6.94 -7.34 14.83
CA ILE A 83 8.10 -8.24 14.84
C ILE A 83 8.18 -8.98 16.18
N ARG A 84 8.00 -8.26 17.30
CA ARG A 84 8.05 -8.84 18.64
C ARG A 84 6.77 -9.60 18.96
N THR A 85 5.61 -9.00 18.67
CA THR A 85 4.29 -9.58 18.94
C THR A 85 4.14 -10.97 18.31
N PHE A 86 4.52 -11.12 17.03
CA PHE A 86 4.40 -12.38 16.29
C PHE A 86 5.69 -13.18 16.21
N ARG A 87 6.73 -12.77 16.96
CA ARG A 87 8.07 -13.41 16.99
C ARG A 87 8.63 -13.64 15.57
N LEU A 88 8.44 -12.67 14.70
CA LEU A 88 8.87 -12.76 13.30
C LEU A 88 10.39 -12.82 13.22
N ASP A 89 10.91 -13.71 12.39
CA ASP A 89 12.33 -13.72 12.06
C ASP A 89 12.65 -12.47 11.22
N THR A 90 13.59 -11.66 11.70
CA THR A 90 13.95 -10.40 11.04
C THR A 90 14.59 -10.64 9.67
N VAL A 91 15.34 -11.72 9.48
CA VAL A 91 15.92 -12.09 8.18
C VAL A 91 14.80 -12.46 7.21
N CYS A 92 13.82 -13.25 7.65
CA CYS A 92 12.65 -13.58 6.84
C CYS A 92 11.84 -12.34 6.45
N LEU A 93 11.66 -11.38 7.37
CA LEU A 93 11.01 -10.10 7.07
C LEU A 93 11.79 -9.28 6.04
N LEU A 94 13.09 -9.13 6.21
CA LEU A 94 13.92 -8.38 5.25
C LEU A 94 13.93 -9.06 3.88
N HIS A 95 13.89 -10.40 3.85
CA HIS A 95 13.77 -11.18 2.63
C HIS A 95 12.41 -10.92 1.95
N PHE A 96 11.30 -11.08 2.68
CA PHE A 96 9.95 -10.79 2.18
C PHE A 96 9.85 -9.39 1.57
N LEU A 97 10.30 -8.35 2.28
CA LEU A 97 10.25 -6.97 1.79
C LEU A 97 11.14 -6.73 0.57
N SER A 98 12.22 -7.49 0.41
CA SER A 98 13.08 -7.43 -0.77
C SER A 98 12.40 -8.06 -1.98
N LEU A 99 11.75 -9.21 -1.79
CA LEU A 99 10.96 -9.87 -2.83
C LEU A 99 9.79 -8.99 -3.29
N VAL A 100 9.02 -8.42 -2.36
CA VAL A 100 7.88 -7.55 -2.70
C VAL A 100 8.34 -6.37 -3.56
N GLU A 101 9.42 -5.67 -3.19
CA GLU A 101 9.92 -4.54 -3.99
C GLU A 101 10.38 -4.97 -5.39
N ALA A 102 11.05 -6.13 -5.51
CA ALA A 102 11.55 -6.63 -6.78
C ALA A 102 10.44 -7.09 -7.73
N ASN A 103 9.30 -7.54 -7.20
CA ASN A 103 8.13 -7.98 -7.97
C ASN A 103 7.19 -6.83 -8.37
N TYR A 104 7.59 -5.58 -8.19
CA TYR A 104 6.94 -4.43 -8.81
C TYR A 104 7.73 -3.94 -10.03
N HIS A 105 7.05 -3.80 -11.17
CA HIS A 105 7.68 -3.36 -12.41
C HIS A 105 8.01 -1.86 -12.39
N GLU A 106 9.30 -1.52 -12.32
CA GLU A 106 9.76 -0.12 -12.37
C GLU A 106 9.38 0.59 -13.69
N SER A 107 9.16 -0.16 -14.77
CA SER A 107 8.72 0.35 -16.06
C SER A 107 7.27 0.86 -16.04
N ASN A 108 6.44 0.44 -15.09
CA ASN A 108 5.06 0.92 -14.98
C ASN A 108 5.05 2.37 -14.50
N PRO A 109 4.37 3.30 -15.19
CA PRO A 109 4.31 4.70 -14.76
C PRO A 109 3.63 4.91 -13.40
N TYR A 110 2.66 4.05 -13.08
CA TYR A 110 1.80 4.13 -11.88
C TYR A 110 1.94 2.90 -10.97
N HIS A 111 1.47 1.71 -11.40
CA HIS A 111 1.47 0.46 -10.61
C HIS A 111 2.89 -0.12 -10.43
N ASN A 112 3.68 0.54 -9.59
CA ASN A 112 5.05 0.19 -9.22
C ASN A 112 5.23 0.25 -7.70
N ALA A 113 6.43 -0.04 -7.20
CA ALA A 113 6.71 -0.12 -5.76
C ALA A 113 6.41 1.18 -5.00
N VAL A 114 6.47 2.34 -5.68
CA VAL A 114 6.19 3.64 -5.05
C VAL A 114 4.70 3.78 -4.76
N HIS A 115 3.84 3.31 -5.66
CA HIS A 115 2.40 3.23 -5.43
C HIS A 115 2.07 2.31 -4.26
N ALA A 116 2.68 1.13 -4.20
CA ALA A 116 2.53 0.21 -3.06
C ALA A 116 2.94 0.85 -1.72
N ALA A 117 4.06 1.60 -1.72
CA ALA A 117 4.52 2.33 -0.55
C ALA A 117 3.55 3.45 -0.13
N ASP A 118 2.93 4.15 -1.08
CA ASP A 118 1.93 5.19 -0.84
C ASP A 118 0.64 4.62 -0.23
N VAL A 119 0.13 3.53 -0.80
CA VAL A 119 -1.06 2.82 -0.28
C VAL A 119 -0.79 2.28 1.13
N THR A 120 0.40 1.72 1.37
CA THR A 120 0.80 1.25 2.71
C THR A 120 0.86 2.40 3.73
N GLN A 121 1.37 3.57 3.32
CA GLN A 121 1.41 4.75 4.18
C GLN A 121 0.00 5.29 4.47
N SER A 122 -0.88 5.27 3.48
CA SER A 122 -2.29 5.65 3.63
C SER A 122 -3.04 4.69 4.55
N MET A 123 -2.81 3.38 4.42
CA MET A 123 -3.33 2.38 5.34
C MET A 123 -2.87 2.63 6.77
N HIS A 124 -1.60 2.97 6.98
CA HIS A 124 -1.11 3.39 8.29
C HIS A 124 -1.90 4.59 8.84
N CYS A 125 -2.19 5.62 8.03
CA CYS A 125 -3.00 6.75 8.47
C CYS A 125 -4.40 6.32 8.93
N PHE A 126 -5.09 5.44 8.20
CA PHE A 126 -6.39 4.92 8.64
C PHE A 126 -6.28 4.12 9.94
N LEU A 127 -5.26 3.29 10.08
CA LEU A 127 -5.00 2.54 11.31
C LEU A 127 -4.61 3.42 12.52
N GLN A 128 -4.31 4.71 12.31
CA GLN A 128 -4.09 5.68 13.40
C GLN A 128 -5.38 6.37 13.84
N GLU A 129 -6.47 6.27 13.07
CA GLU A 129 -7.76 6.81 13.49
C GLU A 129 -8.27 6.04 14.71
N ARG A 130 -8.70 6.77 15.74
CA ARG A 130 -8.94 6.23 17.08
C ARG A 130 -9.91 5.04 17.08
N GLU A 131 -11.02 5.17 16.35
CA GLU A 131 -12.05 4.13 16.29
C GLU A 131 -11.54 2.87 15.59
N ILE A 132 -10.81 3.03 14.48
CA ILE A 132 -10.21 1.92 13.72
C ILE A 132 -9.13 1.25 14.56
N CYS A 133 -8.21 2.03 15.12
CA CYS A 133 -7.12 1.52 15.95
C CYS A 133 -7.63 0.68 17.13
N ASN A 134 -8.72 1.11 17.77
CA ASN A 134 -9.32 0.40 18.89
C ASN A 134 -10.09 -0.86 18.46
N ALA A 135 -10.65 -0.87 17.25
CA ALA A 135 -11.42 -1.99 16.71
C ALA A 135 -10.56 -3.05 16.01
N THR A 136 -9.27 -2.76 15.75
CA THR A 136 -8.39 -3.62 14.94
C THR A 136 -7.33 -4.28 15.81
N SER A 137 -7.26 -5.61 15.81
CA SER A 137 -6.22 -6.42 16.46
C SER A 137 -4.85 -6.25 15.80
N ASP A 138 -3.77 -6.66 16.47
CA ASP A 138 -2.43 -6.58 15.86
C ASP A 138 -2.25 -7.51 14.66
N MET A 139 -2.99 -8.62 14.62
CA MET A 139 -2.99 -9.53 13.47
C MET A 139 -3.64 -8.85 12.27
N GLU A 140 -4.80 -8.22 12.46
CA GLU A 140 -5.49 -7.46 11.41
C GLU A 140 -4.65 -6.25 10.94
N LYS A 141 -3.92 -5.56 11.84
CA LYS A 141 -2.96 -4.52 11.44
C LYS A 141 -1.85 -5.08 10.55
N MET A 142 -1.28 -6.24 10.91
CA MET A 142 -0.26 -6.90 10.10
C MET A 142 -0.81 -7.29 8.72
N ILE A 143 -2.00 -7.90 8.68
CA ILE A 143 -2.67 -8.30 7.44
C ILE A 143 -2.96 -7.08 6.57
N ALA A 144 -3.48 -5.99 7.14
CA ALA A 144 -3.78 -4.75 6.41
C ALA A 144 -2.52 -4.11 5.80
N LEU A 145 -1.39 -4.11 6.53
CA LEU A 145 -0.12 -3.63 6.00
C LEU A 145 0.41 -4.53 4.88
N VAL A 146 0.36 -5.86 5.06
CA VAL A 146 0.80 -6.81 4.03
C VAL A 146 -0.09 -6.70 2.78
N ALA A 147 -1.41 -6.62 2.94
CA ALA A 147 -2.35 -6.42 1.84
C ALA A 147 -2.03 -5.14 1.07
N ALA A 148 -1.84 -4.02 1.76
CA ALA A 148 -1.49 -2.74 1.13
C ALA A 148 -0.15 -2.82 0.36
N LEU A 149 0.85 -3.52 0.91
CA LEU A 149 2.15 -3.72 0.29
C LEU A 149 2.07 -4.59 -0.97
N THR A 150 1.13 -5.53 -1.03
CA THR A 150 1.08 -6.56 -2.07
C THR A 150 -0.11 -6.47 -3.01
N HIS A 151 -1.01 -5.49 -2.84
CA HIS A 151 -2.29 -5.44 -3.57
C HIS A 151 -2.15 -5.34 -5.10
N ASP A 152 -0.99 -4.90 -5.60
CA ASP A 152 -0.69 -4.67 -7.02
C ASP A 152 0.59 -5.43 -7.46
N LEU A 153 0.98 -6.51 -6.77
CA LEU A 153 2.21 -7.26 -7.09
C LEU A 153 2.19 -7.79 -8.53
N ASP A 154 3.30 -7.66 -9.26
CA ASP A 154 3.44 -8.15 -10.64
C ASP A 154 2.39 -7.55 -11.60
N HIS A 155 1.92 -6.32 -11.34
CA HIS A 155 0.97 -5.66 -12.22
C HIS A 155 1.56 -5.43 -13.63
N PRO A 156 0.87 -5.83 -14.72
CA PRO A 156 1.41 -5.77 -16.09
C PRO A 156 1.32 -4.37 -16.73
N GLY A 157 0.68 -3.42 -16.05
CA GLY A 157 0.51 -2.03 -16.50
C GLY A 157 -0.73 -1.80 -17.38
N VAL A 158 -1.58 -2.83 -17.52
CA VAL A 158 -2.87 -2.82 -18.23
C VAL A 158 -3.97 -3.29 -17.29
N ASN A 159 -5.24 -3.01 -17.61
CA ASN A 159 -6.39 -3.32 -16.76
C ASN A 159 -7.04 -4.69 -17.06
N ASN A 160 -7.94 -5.13 -16.19
CA ASN A 160 -8.69 -6.39 -16.34
C ASN A 160 -9.41 -6.51 -17.70
N ALA A 161 -10.07 -5.44 -18.16
CA ALA A 161 -10.79 -5.44 -19.43
C ALA A 161 -9.87 -5.74 -20.63
N PHE A 162 -8.66 -5.18 -20.65
CA PHE A 162 -7.66 -5.46 -21.67
C PHE A 162 -7.21 -6.92 -21.65
N LEU A 163 -6.94 -7.48 -20.46
CA LEU A 163 -6.52 -8.88 -20.31
C LEU A 163 -7.58 -9.85 -20.83
N ILE A 164 -8.86 -9.57 -20.58
CA ILE A 164 -9.98 -10.41 -21.03
C ILE A 164 -10.11 -10.34 -22.56
N VAL A 165 -10.13 -9.14 -23.15
CA VAL A 165 -10.30 -8.96 -24.60
C VAL A 165 -9.13 -9.55 -25.39
N THR A 166 -7.92 -9.49 -24.84
CA THR A 166 -6.72 -10.05 -25.49
C THR A 166 -6.51 -11.54 -25.23
N ALA A 167 -7.46 -12.22 -24.56
CA ALA A 167 -7.36 -13.62 -24.17
C ALA A 167 -6.03 -13.94 -23.46
N ASN A 168 -5.59 -13.03 -22.58
CA ASN A 168 -4.39 -13.22 -21.79
C ASN A 168 -4.54 -14.46 -20.89
N HIS A 169 -3.47 -15.23 -20.71
CA HIS A 169 -3.47 -16.44 -19.88
C HIS A 169 -3.99 -16.23 -18.45
N LEU A 170 -3.77 -15.04 -17.84
CA LEU A 170 -4.32 -14.72 -16.53
C LEU A 170 -5.85 -14.64 -16.54
N ALA A 171 -6.44 -14.10 -17.61
CA ALA A 171 -7.90 -14.01 -17.75
C ALA A 171 -8.53 -15.41 -17.84
N THR A 172 -7.87 -16.34 -18.54
CA THR A 172 -8.26 -17.76 -18.54
C THR A 172 -8.09 -18.40 -17.16
N LEU A 173 -6.95 -18.17 -16.49
CA LEU A 173 -6.63 -18.77 -15.19
C LEU A 173 -7.62 -18.35 -14.08
N TYR A 174 -8.10 -17.11 -14.13
CA TYR A 174 -9.02 -16.54 -13.14
C TYR A 174 -10.44 -16.37 -13.66
N GLU A 175 -10.79 -17.05 -14.76
CA GLU A 175 -12.15 -17.10 -15.32
C GLU A 175 -12.79 -15.72 -15.51
N ASN A 176 -11.98 -14.73 -15.90
CA ASN A 176 -12.37 -13.32 -16.09
C ASN A 176 -12.90 -12.59 -14.83
N ILE A 177 -12.76 -13.16 -13.63
CA ILE A 177 -13.25 -12.58 -12.37
C ILE A 177 -12.08 -12.02 -11.57
N SER A 178 -12.07 -10.70 -11.31
CA SER A 178 -11.02 -9.99 -10.54
C SER A 178 -9.62 -10.50 -10.88
N VAL A 179 -9.31 -10.50 -12.18
CA VAL A 179 -8.18 -11.24 -12.78
C VAL A 179 -6.86 -10.79 -12.14
N LEU A 180 -6.62 -9.48 -12.12
CA LEU A 180 -5.43 -8.88 -11.53
C LEU A 180 -5.38 -9.08 -10.02
N GLU A 181 -6.48 -8.86 -9.30
CA GLU A 181 -6.49 -8.96 -7.85
C GLU A 181 -6.25 -10.40 -7.36
N ASN A 182 -6.78 -11.40 -8.08
CA ASN A 182 -6.43 -12.80 -7.83
C ASN A 182 -4.95 -13.09 -8.12
N HIS A 183 -4.40 -12.52 -9.18
CA HIS A 183 -2.96 -12.62 -9.51
C HIS A 183 -2.09 -12.04 -8.39
N HIS A 184 -2.36 -10.80 -7.98
CA HIS A 184 -1.66 -10.09 -6.92
C HIS A 184 -1.69 -10.88 -5.60
N PHE A 185 -2.84 -11.46 -5.24
CA PHE A 185 -2.97 -12.32 -4.08
C PHE A 185 -2.11 -13.60 -4.20
N ARG A 186 -2.13 -14.28 -5.36
CA ARG A 186 -1.31 -15.49 -5.57
C ARG A 186 0.19 -15.18 -5.49
N CYS A 187 0.63 -14.07 -6.07
CA CYS A 187 2.00 -13.58 -5.93
C CYS A 187 2.34 -13.33 -4.46
N ALA A 188 1.46 -12.64 -3.72
CA ALA A 188 1.68 -12.36 -2.29
C ALA A 188 1.85 -13.64 -1.47
N VAL A 189 1.01 -14.67 -1.71
CA VAL A 189 1.13 -15.98 -1.06
C VAL A 189 2.47 -16.64 -1.36
N ALA A 190 2.90 -16.64 -2.63
CA ALA A 190 4.18 -17.22 -3.03
C ALA A 190 5.35 -16.54 -2.30
N LEU A 191 5.37 -15.20 -2.26
CA LEU A 191 6.44 -14.45 -1.58
C LEU A 191 6.43 -14.68 -0.05
N LEU A 192 5.26 -14.78 0.57
CA LEU A 192 5.14 -15.10 2.01
C LEU A 192 5.66 -16.50 2.34
N GLN A 193 5.39 -17.48 1.47
CA GLN A 193 5.89 -18.85 1.62
C GLN A 193 7.41 -18.92 1.40
N GLU A 194 7.91 -18.31 0.31
CA GLU A 194 9.33 -18.30 -0.05
C GLU A 194 10.18 -17.59 1.01
N SER A 195 9.70 -16.46 1.53
CA SER A 195 10.39 -15.73 2.59
C SER A 195 10.34 -16.43 3.95
N GLY A 196 9.39 -17.33 4.18
CA GLY A 196 9.16 -17.95 5.47
C GLY A 196 8.71 -16.97 6.57
N LEU A 197 8.18 -15.79 6.20
CA LEU A 197 7.82 -14.73 7.15
C LEU A 197 6.85 -15.22 8.23
N LEU A 198 5.87 -16.04 7.84
CA LEU A 198 4.81 -16.53 8.71
C LEU A 198 5.13 -17.86 9.40
N ASN A 199 6.36 -18.39 9.27
CA ASN A 199 6.71 -19.73 9.76
C ASN A 199 6.56 -19.91 11.29
N LYS A 200 6.60 -18.81 12.05
CA LYS A 200 6.45 -18.82 13.51
C LYS A 200 5.00 -18.76 13.99
N LEU A 201 4.05 -18.47 13.10
CA LEU A 201 2.62 -18.51 13.40
C LEU A 201 2.11 -19.96 13.43
N ALA A 202 1.08 -20.21 14.24
CA ALA A 202 0.36 -21.48 14.21
C ALA A 202 -0.45 -21.62 12.92
N ASP A 203 -0.80 -22.86 12.55
CA ASP A 203 -1.44 -23.11 11.25
C ASP A 203 -2.85 -22.51 11.14
N HIS A 204 -3.58 -22.44 12.25
CA HIS A 204 -4.88 -21.75 12.29
C HIS A 204 -4.72 -20.24 12.07
N GLU A 205 -3.68 -19.62 12.63
CA GLU A 205 -3.37 -18.20 12.43
C GLU A 205 -2.97 -17.94 10.97
N LYS A 206 -2.15 -18.81 10.37
CA LYS A 206 -1.80 -18.71 8.93
C LYS A 206 -3.02 -18.84 8.04
N THR A 207 -3.90 -19.79 8.33
CA THR A 207 -5.14 -19.99 7.57
C THR A 207 -5.99 -18.74 7.58
N GLU A 208 -6.19 -18.16 8.77
CA GLU A 208 -6.96 -16.94 8.94
C GLU A 208 -6.26 -15.73 8.29
N PHE A 209 -4.94 -15.63 8.41
CA PHE A 209 -4.12 -14.61 7.75
C PHE A 209 -4.33 -14.62 6.23
N TYR A 210 -4.21 -15.78 5.59
CA TYR A 210 -4.39 -15.90 4.14
C TYR A 210 -5.84 -15.63 3.70
N ARG A 211 -6.83 -16.02 4.52
CA ARG A 211 -8.24 -15.73 4.26
C ARG A 211 -8.49 -14.22 4.21
N GLN A 212 -8.10 -13.50 5.25
CA GLN A 212 -8.29 -12.04 5.32
C GLN A 212 -7.43 -11.29 4.31
N LEU A 213 -6.20 -11.74 4.05
CA LEU A 213 -5.33 -11.16 3.02
C LEU A 213 -6.00 -11.22 1.64
N LYS A 214 -6.61 -12.37 1.31
CA LYS A 214 -7.36 -12.54 0.07
C LYS A 214 -8.54 -11.56 -0.01
N GLU A 215 -9.31 -11.44 1.06
CA GLU A 215 -10.47 -10.55 1.11
C GLU A 215 -10.08 -9.08 0.91
N LEU A 216 -9.00 -8.62 1.55
CA LEU A 216 -8.52 -7.24 1.39
C LEU A 216 -8.00 -6.96 -0.02
N ILE A 217 -7.21 -7.86 -0.61
CA ILE A 217 -6.70 -7.66 -1.98
C ILE A 217 -7.85 -7.72 -2.99
N LEU A 218 -8.76 -8.69 -2.90
CA LEU A 218 -9.91 -8.75 -3.82
C LEU A 218 -10.89 -7.57 -3.65
N ALA A 219 -10.88 -6.89 -2.50
CA ALA A 219 -11.65 -5.67 -2.30
C ALA A 219 -11.10 -4.45 -3.05
N THR A 220 -9.86 -4.51 -3.57
CA THR A 220 -9.29 -3.43 -4.38
C THR A 220 -9.74 -3.46 -5.84
N ASP A 221 -10.48 -4.50 -6.26
CA ASP A 221 -11.13 -4.53 -7.56
C ASP A 221 -12.15 -3.38 -7.64
N ILE A 222 -11.81 -2.36 -8.44
CA ILE A 222 -12.60 -1.14 -8.55
C ILE A 222 -14.02 -1.41 -9.08
N THR A 223 -14.23 -2.49 -9.82
CA THR A 223 -15.56 -2.87 -10.33
C THR A 223 -16.51 -3.27 -9.20
N ARG A 224 -15.96 -3.70 -8.06
CA ARG A 224 -16.70 -4.07 -6.85
C ARG A 224 -16.90 -2.90 -5.89
N GLN A 225 -16.35 -1.72 -6.17
CA GLN A 225 -16.49 -0.55 -5.31
C GLN A 225 -17.96 -0.23 -4.92
N PRO A 226 -18.96 -0.28 -5.83
CA PRO A 226 -20.35 -0.01 -5.45
C PRO A 226 -20.88 -0.95 -4.36
N GLU A 227 -20.49 -2.24 -4.41
CA GLU A 227 -20.86 -3.26 -3.42
C GLU A 227 -20.36 -2.87 -2.02
N PHE A 228 -19.08 -2.50 -1.92
CA PHE A 228 -18.46 -2.12 -0.65
C PHE A 228 -18.97 -0.79 -0.12
N LEU A 229 -19.22 0.20 -0.98
CA LEU A 229 -19.80 1.48 -0.57
C LEU A 229 -21.21 1.29 0.00
N GLN A 230 -22.03 0.44 -0.62
CA GLN A 230 -23.37 0.15 -0.09
C GLN A 230 -23.29 -0.50 1.30
N LYS A 231 -22.44 -1.52 1.47
CA LYS A 231 -22.21 -2.19 2.76
C LYS A 231 -21.72 -1.21 3.84
N PHE A 232 -20.83 -0.29 3.47
CA PHE A 232 -20.31 0.73 4.36
C PHE A 232 -21.40 1.71 4.80
N CYS A 233 -22.21 2.22 3.87
CA CYS A 233 -23.33 3.11 4.19
C CYS A 233 -24.34 2.45 5.15
N VAL A 234 -24.73 1.20 4.89
CA VAL A 234 -25.64 0.45 5.76
C VAL A 234 -25.07 0.25 7.16
N SER A 235 -23.76 0.04 7.28
CA SER A 235 -23.11 -0.15 8.58
C SER A 235 -22.97 1.17 9.34
N ARG A 236 -22.71 2.28 8.65
CA ARG A 236 -22.65 3.62 9.24
C ARG A 236 -23.99 4.00 9.87
N ASP A 237 -25.10 3.70 9.20
CA ASP A 237 -26.42 4.08 9.68
C ASP A 237 -26.90 3.26 10.91
N LYS A 238 -26.09 2.30 11.37
CA LYS A 238 -26.32 1.49 12.59
C LYS A 238 -25.53 1.95 13.81
N ILE A 239 -24.66 2.96 13.66
CA ILE A 239 -23.83 3.57 14.72
C ILE A 239 -24.44 4.93 15.09
#